data_AF-A0A6C0IT90-F1
#
_entry.id   AF-A0A6C0IT90-F1
#
_cell.length_a   1.000
_cell.length_b   1.000
_cell.length_c   1.000
_cell.angle_alpha   90.00
_cell.angle_beta   90.00
_cell.angle_gamma   90.00
#
_symmetry.space_group_name_H-M   'P 1'
#
loop_
_entity.id
_entity.type
_entity.pdbx_description
1 polymer ?
#
loop_
_entity_poly.entity_id
_entity_poly.type
_entity_poly.pdbx_seq_one_letter_code
_entity_poly.pdbx_strand_id
1 'polypeptide(L)'
;MSLFTETSKSSEKIISNIKKGDFTDIFENFIKIEHNHITIHYIYFKHFASNSTYDFLTSLITNKIDPIINQYNNFIVHFNVKTFSLIEMDKHKSYIYSISNHFKEKYPNKLEKCYIYNSSFLLNQLYNLVSSFVDKETIKKIEFI
;
A
#
# COMPACT_ATOMS: atom_id res chain seq x y z
N MET A 1 -10.37 -10.13 15.90
CA MET A 1 -11.35 -9.59 14.93
C MET A 1 -10.68 -9.64 13.56
N SER A 2 -11.15 -10.48 12.64
CA SER A 2 -10.49 -10.68 11.34
C SER A 2 -10.75 -9.48 10.43
N LEU A 3 -9.77 -8.58 10.30
CA LEU A 3 -9.84 -7.37 9.47
C LEU A 3 -10.00 -7.65 7.96
N PHE A 4 -9.86 -8.90 7.51
CA PHE A 4 -9.72 -9.22 6.08
C PHE A 4 -10.40 -10.54 5.66
N THR A 5 -11.73 -10.56 5.60
CA THR A 5 -12.51 -11.67 5.03
C THR A 5 -13.11 -11.29 3.66
N GLU A 6 -13.17 -12.25 2.72
CA GLU A 6 -13.70 -12.21 1.33
C GLU A 6 -12.75 -11.82 0.16
N THR A 7 -12.37 -12.80 -0.68
CA THR A 7 -11.36 -12.62 -1.76
C THR A 7 -11.77 -12.94 -3.20
N SER A 8 -12.65 -13.91 -3.46
CA SER A 8 -13.04 -14.23 -4.86
C SER A 8 -14.13 -13.29 -5.35
N LYS A 9 -15.20 -13.12 -4.54
CA LYS A 9 -16.30 -12.19 -4.79
C LYS A 9 -15.86 -10.73 -4.90
N SER A 10 -14.77 -10.35 -4.23
CA SER A 10 -14.24 -8.99 -4.26
C SER A 10 -13.52 -8.66 -5.57
N SER A 11 -12.71 -9.57 -6.14
CA SER A 11 -12.01 -9.30 -7.41
C SER A 11 -12.97 -9.16 -8.60
N GLU A 12 -14.00 -10.01 -8.70
CA GLU A 12 -15.02 -9.93 -9.76
C GLU A 12 -15.82 -8.63 -9.69
N LYS A 13 -16.20 -8.22 -8.46
CA LYS A 13 -16.88 -6.95 -8.23
C LYS A 13 -16.01 -5.76 -8.65
N ILE A 14 -14.71 -5.77 -8.30
CA ILE A 14 -13.77 -4.72 -8.71
C ILE A 14 -13.69 -4.62 -10.23
N ILE A 15 -13.51 -5.74 -10.93
CA ILE A 15 -13.45 -5.76 -12.40
C ILE A 15 -14.77 -5.25 -13.02
N SER A 16 -15.91 -5.61 -12.45
CA SER A 16 -17.22 -5.13 -12.89
C SER A 16 -17.34 -3.60 -12.76
N ASN A 17 -16.89 -3.03 -11.64
CA ASN A 17 -16.89 -1.58 -11.41
C ASN A 17 -15.96 -0.86 -12.41
N ILE A 18 -14.76 -1.39 -12.66
CA ILE A 18 -13.83 -0.84 -13.67
C ILE A 18 -14.50 -0.81 -15.06
N LYS A 19 -15.14 -1.91 -15.46
CA LYS A 19 -15.82 -2.01 -16.77
C LYS A 19 -16.96 -1.00 -16.91
N LYS A 20 -17.57 -0.59 -15.79
CA LYS A 20 -18.62 0.44 -15.75
C LYS A 20 -18.06 1.87 -15.66
N GLY A 21 -16.74 2.03 -15.55
CA GLY A 21 -16.10 3.32 -15.34
C GLY A 21 -16.28 3.88 -13.93
N ASP A 22 -16.74 3.06 -12.97
CA ASP A 22 -16.92 3.46 -11.58
C ASP A 22 -15.64 3.18 -10.78
N PHE A 23 -14.79 4.19 -10.70
CA PHE A 23 -13.55 4.14 -9.95
C PHE A 23 -13.67 4.65 -8.51
N THR A 24 -14.82 5.24 -8.14
CA THR A 24 -15.04 5.80 -6.80
C THR A 24 -14.93 4.70 -5.75
N ASP A 25 -15.69 3.62 -5.94
CA ASP A 25 -15.64 2.43 -5.09
C ASP A 25 -14.22 1.85 -4.97
N ILE A 26 -13.44 1.92 -6.04
CA ILE A 26 -12.10 1.34 -6.11
C ILE A 26 -11.12 2.18 -5.30
N PHE A 27 -11.11 3.50 -5.50
CA PHE A 27 -10.20 4.39 -4.78
C PHE A 27 -10.54 4.51 -3.30
N GLU A 28 -11.84 4.53 -2.96
CA GLU A 28 -12.29 4.55 -1.56
C GLU A 28 -11.92 3.27 -0.80
N ASN A 29 -11.90 2.12 -1.47
CA ASN A 29 -11.51 0.87 -0.84
C ASN A 29 -10.03 0.52 -1.00
N PHE A 30 -9.31 1.16 -1.91
CA PHE A 30 -7.87 1.03 -2.05
C PHE A 30 -7.14 1.59 -0.82
N ILE A 31 -7.52 2.79 -0.37
CA ILE A 31 -6.92 3.47 0.80
C ILE A 31 -8.03 3.91 1.74
N LYS A 32 -8.06 3.34 2.94
CA LYS A 32 -8.97 3.75 4.03
C LYS A 32 -8.18 4.48 5.11
N ILE A 33 -8.77 5.54 5.64
CA ILE A 33 -8.15 6.37 6.67
C ILE A 33 -9.09 6.41 7.87
N GLU A 34 -8.55 6.07 9.03
CA GLU A 34 -9.22 6.18 10.33
C GLU A 34 -8.24 6.83 11.30
N HIS A 35 -8.47 8.09 11.67
CA HIS A 35 -7.52 8.90 12.46
C HIS A 35 -6.14 8.97 11.77
N ASN A 36 -5.09 8.48 12.44
CA ASN A 36 -3.73 8.38 11.90
C ASN A 36 -3.41 6.98 11.34
N HIS A 37 -4.40 6.09 11.22
CA HIS A 37 -4.24 4.77 10.62
C HIS A 37 -4.62 4.81 9.13
N ILE A 38 -3.69 4.37 8.30
CA ILE A 38 -3.85 4.27 6.85
C ILE A 38 -3.87 2.80 6.49
N THR A 39 -4.98 2.30 5.96
CA THR A 39 -5.10 0.92 5.47
C THR A 39 -5.04 0.90 3.95
N ILE A 40 -4.08 0.14 3.40
CA ILE A 40 -3.87 -0.02 1.97
C ILE A 40 -4.16 -1.48 1.58
N HIS A 41 -4.99 -1.66 0.56
CA HIS A 41 -5.41 -2.98 0.09
C HIS A 41 -4.83 -3.31 -1.29
N TYR A 42 -3.88 -4.26 -1.35
CA TYR A 42 -3.22 -4.66 -2.59
C TYR A 42 -4.20 -5.17 -3.68
N ILE A 43 -5.29 -5.81 -3.26
CA ILE A 43 -6.29 -6.36 -4.18
C ILE A 43 -6.87 -5.31 -5.13
N TYR A 44 -6.95 -4.04 -4.74
CA TYR A 44 -7.38 -2.96 -5.62
C TYR A 44 -6.21 -2.48 -6.49
N PHE A 45 -5.03 -2.28 -5.89
CA PHE A 45 -3.81 -1.84 -6.57
C PHE A 45 -3.52 -2.64 -7.84
N LYS A 46 -3.55 -3.98 -7.76
CA LYS A 46 -3.20 -4.86 -8.90
C LYS A 46 -4.05 -4.64 -10.16
N HIS A 47 -5.24 -4.06 -10.04
CA HIS A 47 -6.15 -3.88 -11.18
C HIS A 47 -5.88 -2.60 -11.98
N PHE A 48 -5.23 -1.61 -11.40
CA PHE A 48 -4.94 -0.34 -12.06
C PHE A 48 -3.46 0.02 -12.07
N ALA A 49 -2.59 -0.71 -11.35
CA ALA A 49 -1.16 -0.45 -11.30
C ALA A 49 -0.45 -0.82 -12.60
N SER A 50 0.11 0.20 -13.25
CA SER A 50 0.95 0.09 -14.44
C SER A 50 1.90 1.27 -14.51
N ASN A 51 2.90 1.20 -15.40
CA ASN A 51 3.84 2.30 -15.62
C ASN A 51 3.14 3.62 -15.97
N SER A 52 2.00 3.59 -16.65
CA SER A 52 1.24 4.79 -17.02
C SER A 52 0.38 5.36 -15.90
N THR A 53 0.16 4.61 -14.81
CA THR A 53 -0.70 5.04 -13.69
C THR A 53 0.08 5.36 -12.42
N TYR A 54 1.37 5.01 -12.33
CA TYR A 54 2.16 5.20 -11.11
C TYR A 54 2.24 6.65 -10.60
N ASP A 55 2.36 7.64 -11.48
CA ASP A 55 2.40 9.05 -11.06
C ASP A 55 1.05 9.50 -10.47
N PHE A 56 -0.04 9.05 -11.10
CA PHE A 56 -1.38 9.25 -10.58
C PHE A 56 -1.57 8.57 -9.22
N LEU A 57 -1.10 7.33 -9.06
CA LEU A 57 -1.20 6.60 -7.79
C LEU A 57 -0.39 7.24 -6.67
N THR A 58 0.82 7.69 -6.97
CA THR A 58 1.64 8.44 -6.02
C THR A 58 0.91 9.69 -5.57
N SER A 59 0.36 10.46 -6.52
CA SER A 59 -0.42 11.67 -6.22
C SER A 59 -1.68 11.36 -5.40
N LEU A 60 -2.40 10.27 -5.73
CA LEU A 60 -3.58 9.83 -5.01
C LEU A 60 -3.27 9.48 -3.55
N ILE A 61 -2.21 8.70 -3.31
CA ILE A 61 -1.79 8.32 -1.96
C ILE A 61 -1.35 9.58 -1.19
N THR A 62 -0.53 10.42 -1.81
CA THR A 62 -0.02 11.65 -1.22
C THR A 62 -1.16 12.60 -0.81
N ASN A 63 -2.16 12.81 -1.66
CA ASN A 63 -3.32 13.65 -1.36
C ASN A 63 -4.16 13.12 -0.18
N LYS A 64 -4.10 11.81 0.08
CA LYS A 64 -4.76 11.16 1.21
C LYS A 64 -3.94 11.27 2.50
N ILE A 65 -2.61 11.24 2.39
CA ILE A 65 -1.69 11.29 3.54
C ILE A 65 -1.46 12.73 4.03
N ASP A 66 -1.37 13.72 3.14
CA ASP A 66 -1.07 15.12 3.50
C ASP A 66 -1.98 15.68 4.61
N PRO A 67 -3.32 15.50 4.56
CA PRO A 67 -4.20 15.96 5.65
C PRO A 67 -3.92 15.25 6.99
N ILE A 68 -3.57 13.96 6.95
CA ILE A 68 -3.27 13.17 8.15
C ILE A 68 -2.03 13.74 8.83
N ILE A 69 -0.98 14.02 8.08
CA ILE A 69 0.27 14.55 8.64
C ILE A 69 0.11 15.97 9.20
N ASN A 70 -0.80 16.76 8.61
CA ASN A 70 -1.11 18.08 9.13
C ASN A 70 -1.92 18.03 10.43
N GLN A 71 -2.77 17.00 10.60
CA GLN A 71 -3.60 16.81 11.79
C GLN A 71 -2.89 16.01 12.90
N TYR A 72 -2.07 15.05 12.51
CA TYR A 72 -1.38 14.10 13.37
C TYR A 72 0.12 14.14 13.07
N ASN A 73 0.95 14.21 14.11
CA ASN A 73 2.39 14.30 13.91
C ASN A 73 3.00 13.08 13.21
N ASN A 74 2.41 11.90 13.40
CA ASN A 74 2.85 10.62 12.87
C ASN A 74 1.65 9.79 12.41
N PHE A 75 1.91 8.77 11.59
CA PHE A 75 0.89 7.84 11.09
C PHE A 75 1.34 6.37 11.15
N ILE A 76 0.35 5.48 11.16
CA ILE A 76 0.50 4.03 11.14
C ILE A 76 -0.05 3.50 9.82
N VAL A 77 0.70 2.62 9.15
CA VAL A 77 0.29 1.97 7.91
C VAL A 77 -0.09 0.52 8.16
N HIS A 78 -1.22 0.10 7.60
CA HIS A 78 -1.69 -1.27 7.53
C HIS A 78 -1.73 -1.69 6.07
N PHE A 79 -0.74 -2.43 5.61
CA PHE A 79 -0.66 -2.89 4.23
C PHE A 79 -1.08 -4.35 4.10
N ASN A 80 -2.24 -4.56 3.49
CA ASN A 80 -2.72 -5.91 3.21
C ASN A 80 -2.21 -6.39 1.84
N VAL A 81 -1.26 -7.32 1.85
CA VAL A 81 -0.64 -7.91 0.65
C VAL A 81 -1.30 -9.21 0.20
N LYS A 82 -2.55 -9.48 0.62
CA LYS A 82 -3.30 -10.64 0.16
C LYS A 82 -3.40 -10.63 -1.38
N THR A 83 -3.03 -11.74 -2.01
CA THR A 83 -2.88 -11.92 -3.48
C THR A 83 -1.67 -11.26 -4.14
N PHE A 84 -0.80 -10.59 -3.38
CA PHE A 84 0.51 -10.16 -3.90
C PHE A 84 1.38 -11.37 -4.16
N SER A 85 2.08 -11.42 -5.29
CA SER A 85 2.92 -12.57 -5.70
C SER A 85 4.34 -12.12 -6.02
N LEU A 86 5.27 -13.07 -6.18
CA LEU A 86 6.64 -12.76 -6.60
C LEU A 86 6.69 -12.06 -7.98
N ILE A 87 5.84 -12.50 -8.91
CA ILE A 87 5.75 -11.90 -10.26
C ILE A 87 5.34 -10.43 -10.16
N GLU A 88 4.34 -10.15 -9.33
CA GLU A 88 3.86 -8.78 -9.11
C GLU A 88 4.92 -7.94 -8.39
N MET A 89 5.66 -8.53 -7.45
CA MET A 89 6.76 -7.87 -6.75
C MET A 89 7.87 -7.46 -7.73
N ASP A 90 8.28 -8.34 -8.63
CA ASP A 90 9.30 -8.02 -9.65
C ASP A 90 8.78 -6.98 -10.64
N LYS A 91 7.53 -7.12 -11.10
CA LYS A 91 6.86 -6.17 -12.00
C LYS A 91 6.78 -4.76 -11.42
N HIS A 92 6.49 -4.64 -10.12
CA HIS A 92 6.27 -3.36 -9.45
C HIS A 92 7.51 -2.86 -8.68
N LYS A 93 8.64 -3.58 -8.74
CA LYS A 93 9.85 -3.30 -7.96
C LYS A 93 10.34 -1.86 -8.06
N SER A 94 10.48 -1.34 -9.29
CA SER A 94 10.96 0.03 -9.52
C SER A 94 10.00 1.06 -8.95
N TYR A 95 8.69 0.82 -9.05
CA TYR A 95 7.69 1.71 -8.46
C TYR A 95 7.74 1.70 -6.94
N ILE A 96 7.83 0.51 -6.32
CA ILE A 96 7.94 0.37 -4.85
C ILE A 96 9.18 1.12 -4.35
N TYR A 97 10.29 1.05 -5.07
CA TYR A 97 11.49 1.84 -4.78
C TYR A 97 11.24 3.34 -4.88
N SER A 98 10.71 3.81 -6.01
CA SER A 98 10.45 5.23 -6.27
C SER A 98 9.49 5.84 -5.25
N ILE A 99 8.38 5.17 -4.93
CA ILE A 99 7.42 5.70 -3.94
C ILE A 99 7.99 5.69 -2.52
N SER A 100 8.84 4.72 -2.19
CA SER A 100 9.52 4.68 -0.89
C SER A 100 10.48 5.85 -0.73
N ASN A 101 11.24 6.19 -1.77
CA ASN A 101 12.08 7.40 -1.76
C ASN A 101 11.26 8.68 -1.69
N HIS A 102 10.17 8.77 -2.47
CA HIS A 102 9.26 9.91 -2.42
C HIS A 102 8.73 10.16 -1.00
N PHE A 103 8.30 9.12 -0.29
CA PHE A 103 7.81 9.25 1.09
C PHE A 103 8.91 9.52 2.11
N LYS A 104 10.13 9.00 1.89
CA LYS A 104 11.28 9.34 2.73
C LYS A 104 11.60 10.84 2.66
N GLU A 105 11.56 11.41 1.46
CA GLU A 105 11.83 12.83 1.23
C GLU A 105 10.68 13.72 1.71
N LYS A 106 9.44 13.35 1.38
CA LYS A 106 8.26 14.17 1.69
C LYS A 106 7.82 14.07 3.16
N TYR A 107 7.97 12.90 3.79
CA TYR A 107 7.48 12.61 5.13
C TYR A 107 8.57 12.05 6.05
N PRO A 108 9.70 12.77 6.22
CA PRO A 108 10.83 12.27 6.99
C PRO A 108 10.41 12.01 8.44
N ASN A 109 10.70 10.80 8.93
CA ASN A 109 10.43 10.36 10.30
C ASN A 109 8.95 10.38 10.74
N LYS A 110 7.99 10.45 9.82
CA LYS A 110 6.54 10.50 10.12
C LYS A 110 5.88 9.14 10.27
N LEU A 111 6.48 8.09 9.69
CA LEU A 111 6.01 6.73 9.89
C LEU A 111 6.30 6.28 11.32
N GLU A 112 5.27 5.87 12.05
CA GLU A 112 5.38 5.28 13.39
C GLU A 112 5.53 3.76 13.29
N LYS A 113 4.62 3.11 12.57
CA LYS A 113 4.58 1.66 12.37
C LYS A 113 4.01 1.29 11.02
N CYS A 114 4.49 0.20 10.43
CA CYS A 114 3.96 -0.39 9.20
C CYS A 114 3.70 -1.88 9.42
N TYR A 115 2.43 -2.26 9.42
CA TYR A 115 2.01 -3.64 9.53
C TYR A 115 1.75 -4.23 8.15
N ILE A 116 2.45 -5.30 7.79
CA ILE A 116 2.28 -6.01 6.52
C ILE A 116 1.51 -7.31 6.80
N TYR A 117 0.28 -7.38 6.35
CA TYR A 117 -0.63 -8.52 6.60
C TYR A 117 -0.65 -9.51 5.44
N ASN A 118 -0.81 -10.80 5.75
CA ASN A 118 -0.95 -11.89 4.77
C ASN A 118 0.34 -12.12 3.94
N SER A 119 1.51 -11.91 4.54
CA SER A 119 2.81 -11.98 3.89
C SER A 119 3.55 -13.31 4.06
N SER A 120 2.96 -14.32 4.72
CA SER A 120 3.68 -15.49 5.24
C SER A 120 4.56 -16.22 4.20
N PHE A 121 4.11 -16.30 2.94
CA PHE A 121 4.88 -16.97 1.87
C PHE A 121 5.90 -16.06 1.15
N LEU A 122 5.81 -14.74 1.32
CA LEU A 122 6.66 -13.72 0.70
C LEU A 122 7.56 -13.00 1.69
N LEU A 123 7.50 -13.34 2.97
CA LEU A 123 8.09 -12.55 4.05
C LEU A 123 9.57 -12.25 3.79
N ASN A 124 10.36 -13.27 3.46
CA ASN A 124 11.79 -13.11 3.20
C ASN A 124 12.06 -12.23 1.98
N GLN A 125 11.28 -12.38 0.91
CA GLN A 125 11.45 -11.62 -0.32
C GLN A 125 11.03 -10.16 -0.16
N LEU A 126 9.90 -9.92 0.52
CA LEU A 126 9.45 -8.58 0.90
C LEU A 126 10.47 -7.89 1.81
N TYR A 127 10.97 -8.61 2.81
CA TYR A 127 11.99 -8.09 3.70
C TYR A 127 13.27 -7.74 2.92
N ASN A 128 13.78 -8.64 2.09
CA ASN A 128 14.98 -8.42 1.27
C ASN A 128 14.80 -7.27 0.28
N LEU A 129 13.63 -7.17 -0.34
CA LEU A 129 13.30 -6.07 -1.23
C LEU A 129 13.36 -4.75 -0.47
N VAL A 130 12.58 -4.61 0.61
CA VAL A 130 12.48 -3.35 1.35
C VAL A 130 13.81 -2.96 1.98
N SER A 131 14.55 -3.92 2.55
CA SER A 131 15.86 -3.67 3.16
C SER A 131 16.95 -3.24 2.16
N SER A 132 16.73 -3.39 0.86
CA SER A 132 17.66 -2.90 -0.16
C SER A 132 17.59 -1.38 -0.39
N PHE A 133 16.54 -0.70 0.06
CA PHE A 133 16.36 0.75 -0.17
C PHE A 133 15.80 1.55 1.01
N VAL A 134 15.34 0.88 2.07
CA VAL A 134 14.87 1.53 3.30
C VAL A 134 15.97 1.50 4.36
N ASP A 135 16.10 2.58 5.14
CA ASP A 135 17.10 2.66 6.21
C ASP A 135 16.76 1.74 7.40
N LYS A 136 17.77 1.42 8.21
CA LYS A 136 17.62 0.49 9.34
C LYS A 136 16.59 0.93 10.38
N GLU A 137 16.43 2.23 10.62
CA GLU A 137 15.45 2.73 11.59
C GLU A 137 14.03 2.55 11.08
N THR A 138 13.80 2.81 9.79
CA THR A 138 12.50 2.56 9.17
C THR A 138 12.18 1.07 9.07
N ILE A 139 13.16 0.20 8.80
CA ILE A 139 12.95 -1.26 8.79
C ILE A 139 12.41 -1.77 10.15
N LYS A 140 12.91 -1.25 11.28
CA LYS A 140 12.43 -1.62 12.63
C LYS A 140 10.95 -1.29 12.87
N LYS A 141 10.38 -0.38 12.07
CA LYS A 141 8.97 0.00 12.15
C LYS A 141 8.06 -0.97 11.37
N ILE A 142 8.64 -1.84 10.54
CA ILE A 142 7.91 -2.80 9.73
C ILE A 142 7.70 -4.10 10.51
N GLU A 143 6.45 -4.52 10.65
CA GLU A 143 6.06 -5.79 11.27
C GLU A 143 5.24 -6.62 10.30
N PHE A 144 5.63 -7.87 10.10
CA PHE A 144 4.91 -8.83 9.27
C PHE A 144 3.93 -9.62 10.15
N ILE A 145 2.64 -9.60 9.81
CA ILE A 145 1.52 -10.21 10.54
C ILE A 145 0.85 -11.31 9.70
#